data_AF-A0A7C6R2T8-F1
#
_entry.id   AF-A0A7C6R2T8-F1
#
_cell.length_a   1.000
_cell.length_b   1.000
_cell.length_c   1.000
_cell.angle_alpha   90.00
_cell.angle_beta   90.00
_cell.angle_gamma   90.00
#
_symmetry.space_group_name_H-M   'P 1'
#
loop_
_entity.id
_entity.type
_entity.pdbx_description
1 polymer ?
#
loop_
_entity_poly.entity_id
_entity_poly.type
_entity_poly.pdbx_seq_one_letter_code
_entity_poly.pdbx_strand_id
1 'polypeptide(L)'
;MKEEQFDVDPRYRQAAKEAWIGVGVFLLNIAWWAGFAYGLGMGPPEKYTYIFGFPAWFFWSVIGGFVVFSGVIWLVVRYLYRDMPLDADADQTQPGD
;
A
#
# COMPACT_ATOMS: atom_id res chain seq x y z
N MET A 1 0.64 44.22 4.76
CA MET A 1 0.59 43.12 3.76
C MET A 1 -0.46 42.15 4.26
N LYS A 2 -1.56 41.94 3.52
CA LYS A 2 -2.56 40.93 3.88
C LYS A 2 -1.89 39.58 3.60
N GLU A 3 -1.68 38.80 4.65
CA GLU A 3 -1.26 37.42 4.48
C GLU A 3 -2.43 36.68 3.83
N GLU A 4 -2.28 36.32 2.56
CA GLU A 4 -3.18 35.38 1.91
C GLU A 4 -2.97 34.04 2.60
N GLN A 5 -3.88 33.74 3.52
CA GLN A 5 -4.01 32.45 4.14
C GLN A 5 -4.39 31.47 3.03
N PHE A 6 -3.39 30.79 2.46
CA PHE A 6 -3.59 29.64 1.59
C PHE A 6 -4.37 28.62 2.42
N ASP A 7 -5.68 28.59 2.24
CA ASP A 7 -6.54 27.55 2.77
C ASP A 7 -6.16 26.27 2.03
N VAL A 8 -5.29 25.48 2.65
CA VAL A 8 -4.83 24.21 2.08
C VAL A 8 -6.04 23.30 2.05
N ASP A 9 -6.63 23.15 0.86
CA ASP A 9 -7.82 22.35 0.62
C ASP A 9 -7.70 21.01 1.38
N PRO A 10 -8.67 20.69 2.26
CA PRO A 10 -8.63 19.49 3.10
C PRO A 10 -8.40 18.19 2.30
N ARG A 11 -8.70 18.20 0.99
CA ARG A 11 -8.39 17.14 0.02
C ARG A 11 -6.88 16.84 -0.06
N TYR A 12 -6.00 17.84 -0.02
CA TYR A 12 -4.55 17.65 -0.04
C TYR A 12 -4.04 16.94 1.22
N ARG A 13 -4.60 17.27 2.39
CA ARG A 13 -4.23 16.61 3.65
C ARG A 13 -4.66 15.14 3.69
N GLN A 14 -5.75 14.80 3.00
CA GLN A 14 -6.23 13.43 2.85
C GLN A 14 -5.33 12.65 1.88
N ALA A 15 -5.07 13.19 0.68
CA ALA A 15 -4.20 12.58 -0.32
C ALA A 15 -2.77 12.34 0.21
N ALA A 16 -2.22 13.28 1.00
CA ALA A 16 -0.92 13.12 1.63
C ALA A 16 -0.89 11.93 2.61
N LYS A 17 -1.96 11.71 3.38
CA LYS A 17 -2.05 10.55 4.29
C LYS A 17 -2.13 9.23 3.51
N GLU A 18 -2.91 9.21 2.43
CA GLU A 18 -3.05 8.03 1.56
C GLU A 18 -1.73 7.70 0.84
N ALA A 19 -0.97 8.71 0.41
CA ALA A 19 0.36 8.52 -0.16
C ALA A 19 1.32 7.84 0.83
N TRP A 20 1.32 8.26 2.10
CA TRP A 20 2.13 7.63 3.15
C TRP A 20 1.73 6.17 3.43
N ILE A 21 0.44 5.85 3.32
CA ILE A 21 -0.03 4.46 3.41
C ILE A 21 0.53 3.61 2.26
N GLY A 22 0.51 4.15 1.04
CA GLY A 22 1.15 3.51 -0.12
C GLY A 22 2.65 3.25 0.09
N VAL A 23 3.37 4.23 0.64
CA VAL A 23 4.79 4.08 1.01
C VAL A 23 4.97 2.96 2.05
N GLY A 24 4.11 2.88 3.07
CA GLY A 24 4.14 1.82 4.07
C GLY A 24 3.94 0.42 3.46
N VAL A 25 2.98 0.27 2.54
CA VAL A 25 2.74 -1.01 1.83
C VAL A 25 3.94 -1.38 0.97
N PHE A 26 4.56 -0.41 0.30
CA PHE A 26 5.76 -0.63 -0.51
C PHE A 26 6.94 -1.10 0.35
N LEU A 27 7.19 -0.45 1.49
CA LEU A 27 8.23 -0.88 2.43
C LEU A 27 7.98 -2.28 2.99
N LEU A 28 6.70 -2.61 3.27
CA LEU A 28 6.31 -3.95 3.69
C LEU A 28 6.58 -4.98 2.58
N ASN A 29 6.38 -4.61 1.32
CA ASN A 29 6.73 -5.44 0.16
C ASN A 29 8.24 -5.71 0.08
N ILE A 30 9.06 -4.68 0.22
CA ILE A 30 10.51 -4.85 0.25
C ILE A 30 10.94 -5.70 1.45
N ALA A 31 10.40 -5.44 2.64
CA ALA A 31 10.74 -6.18 3.85
C ALA A 31 10.34 -7.65 3.76
N TRP A 32 9.17 -7.96 3.21
CA TRP A 32 8.72 -9.33 2.98
C TRP A 32 9.65 -10.01 1.97
N TRP A 33 9.86 -9.40 0.81
CA TRP A 33 10.69 -9.98 -0.22
C TRP A 33 12.13 -10.20 0.27
N ALA A 34 12.74 -9.21 0.92
CA ALA A 34 14.08 -9.33 1.50
C ALA A 34 14.11 -10.34 2.66
N GLY A 35 13.10 -10.37 3.52
CA GLY A 35 13.02 -11.31 4.65
C GLY A 35 12.95 -12.76 4.19
N PHE A 36 12.16 -13.06 3.17
CA PHE A 36 12.07 -14.42 2.63
C PHE A 36 13.27 -14.78 1.73
N ALA A 37 13.77 -13.85 0.92
CA ALA A 37 14.93 -14.08 0.06
C ALA A 37 16.23 -14.24 0.86
N TYR A 38 16.50 -13.37 1.83
CA TYR A 38 17.73 -13.43 2.63
C TYR A 38 17.59 -14.29 3.89
N GLY A 39 16.40 -14.37 4.50
CA GLY A 39 16.18 -15.19 5.70
C GLY A 39 16.13 -16.69 5.40
N LEU A 40 15.32 -17.09 4.42
CA LEU A 40 15.19 -18.49 4.02
C LEU A 40 16.08 -18.88 2.83
N GLY A 41 16.66 -17.91 2.12
CA GLY A 41 17.51 -18.11 0.95
C GLY A 41 19.02 -17.82 1.14
N MET A 42 19.50 -17.61 2.38
CA MET A 42 20.94 -17.60 2.69
C MET A 42 21.50 -18.97 3.11
N GLY A 43 20.66 -20.00 3.24
CA GLY A 43 21.10 -21.34 3.60
C GLY A 43 21.83 -22.05 2.44
N PRO A 44 22.73 -23.03 2.72
CA PRO A 44 23.28 -23.86 1.66
C PRO A 44 22.14 -24.56 0.90
N PRO A 45 22.17 -24.60 -0.44
CA PRO A 45 21.07 -25.10 -1.26
C PRO A 45 20.71 -26.56 -0.98
N GLU A 46 21.65 -27.32 -0.42
CA GLU A 46 21.49 -28.71 0.02
C GLU A 46 20.52 -28.88 1.21
N LYS A 47 20.24 -27.82 1.96
CA LYS A 47 19.25 -27.82 3.06
C LYS A 47 17.95 -27.10 2.72
N TYR A 48 17.76 -26.67 1.47
CA TYR A 48 16.49 -26.07 1.10
C TYR A 48 15.37 -27.09 1.16
N THR A 49 14.30 -26.71 1.86
CA THR A 49 13.02 -27.40 1.73
C THR A 49 12.49 -27.10 0.34
N TYR A 50 12.23 -28.13 -0.46
CA TYR A 50 11.62 -27.97 -1.77
C TYR A 50 10.11 -28.18 -1.66
N ILE A 51 9.34 -27.22 -2.15
CA ILE A 51 7.89 -27.28 -2.24
C ILE A 51 7.55 -27.33 -3.74
N PHE A 52 6.90 -28.40 -4.19
CA PHE A 52 6.56 -28.63 -5.60
C PHE A 52 7.77 -28.54 -6.57
N GLY A 53 8.98 -28.88 -6.12
CA GLY A 53 10.19 -28.84 -6.95
C GLY A 53 10.91 -27.49 -6.97
N PHE A 54 10.39 -26.47 -6.28
CA PHE A 54 11.05 -25.18 -6.11
C PHE A 54 11.52 -24.97 -4.67
N PRO A 55 12.61 -24.21 -4.45
CA PRO A 55 13.01 -23.83 -3.09
C PRO A 55 11.86 -23.14 -2.34
N ALA A 56 11.63 -23.50 -1.08
CA ALA A 56 10.53 -22.97 -0.28
C ALA A 56 10.57 -21.45 -0.18
N TRP A 57 11.76 -20.84 -0.15
CA TRP A 57 11.91 -19.39 -0.15
C TRP A 57 11.27 -18.75 -1.40
N PHE A 58 11.38 -19.38 -2.57
CA PHE A 58 10.75 -18.92 -3.81
C PHE A 58 9.23 -19.07 -3.74
N PHE A 59 8.76 -20.23 -3.26
CA PHE A 59 7.33 -20.50 -3.12
C PHE A 59 6.66 -19.48 -2.19
N TRP A 60 7.26 -19.22 -1.03
CA TRP A 60 6.75 -18.25 -0.06
C TRP A 60 6.91 -16.80 -0.52
N SER A 61 8.00 -16.46 -1.21
CA SER A 61 8.18 -15.11 -1.76
C SER A 61 7.19 -14.78 -2.88
N VAL A 62 6.95 -15.71 -3.81
CA VAL A 62 6.15 -15.46 -5.02
C VAL A 62 4.68 -15.78 -4.79
N ILE A 63 4.37 -17.03 -4.42
CA ILE A 63 2.98 -17.49 -4.29
C ILE A 63 2.40 -17.03 -2.96
N GLY A 64 3.14 -17.21 -1.86
CA GLY A 64 2.76 -16.69 -0.55
C GLY A 64 2.66 -15.16 -0.55
N GLY A 65 3.66 -14.49 -1.13
CA GLY A 65 3.67 -13.05 -1.33
C GLY A 65 2.44 -12.56 -2.09
N PHE A 66 2.10 -13.18 -3.22
CA PHE A 66 0.91 -12.79 -3.99
C PHE A 66 -0.37 -12.81 -3.13
N VAL A 67 -0.63 -13.89 -2.40
CA VAL A 67 -1.82 -14.02 -1.55
C VAL A 67 -1.83 -12.96 -0.44
N VAL A 68 -0.70 -12.77 0.24
CA VAL A 68 -0.56 -11.80 1.33
C VAL A 68 -0.74 -10.37 0.81
N PHE A 69 -0.03 -9.99 -0.25
CA PHE A 69 -0.11 -8.64 -0.82
C PHE A 69 -1.47 -8.33 -1.43
N SER A 70 -2.13 -9.30 -2.07
CA SER A 70 -3.52 -9.12 -2.51
C SER A 70 -4.45 -8.83 -1.33
N GLY A 71 -4.31 -9.53 -0.22
CA GLY A 71 -5.08 -9.26 1.00
C GLY A 71 -4.77 -7.89 1.63
N VAL A 72 -3.48 -7.52 1.71
CA VAL A 72 -3.05 -6.21 2.22
C VAL A 72 -3.61 -5.08 1.36
N ILE A 73 -3.49 -5.16 0.03
CA ILE A 73 -4.04 -4.15 -0.88
C ILE A 73 -5.56 -4.08 -0.77
N TRP A 74 -6.24 -5.23 -0.71
CA TRP A 74 -7.69 -5.25 -0.50
C TRP A 74 -8.08 -4.54 0.80
N LEU A 75 -7.37 -4.78 1.90
CA LEU A 75 -7.62 -4.12 3.19
C LEU A 75 -7.34 -2.61 3.10
N VAL A 76 -6.26 -2.21 2.45
CA VAL A 76 -5.91 -0.80 2.24
C VAL A 76 -7.00 -0.09 1.44
N VAL A 77 -7.41 -0.64 0.30
CA VAL A 77 -8.45 -0.03 -0.52
C VAL A 77 -9.79 -0.01 0.21
N ARG A 78 -10.12 -1.06 0.98
CA ARG A 78 -11.42 -1.17 1.65
C ARG A 78 -11.57 -0.26 2.88
N TYR A 79 -10.50 -0.11 3.66
CA TYR A 79 -10.55 0.56 4.97
C TYR A 79 -9.79 1.87 5.03
N LEU A 80 -8.74 2.03 4.22
CA LEU A 80 -7.87 3.21 4.27
C LEU A 80 -8.19 4.23 3.17
N TYR A 81 -8.63 3.78 2.00
CA TYR A 81 -9.08 4.71 0.97
C TYR A 81 -10.51 5.14 1.25
N ARG A 82 -10.68 6.46 1.40
CA ARG A 82 -11.99 7.07 1.57
C ARG A 82 -12.41 7.62 0.22
N ASP A 83 -13.59 7.25 -0.24
CA ASP A 83 -14.17 7.85 -1.45
C ASP A 83 -14.21 9.37 -1.30
N MET A 84 -13.43 10.06 -2.12
CA MET A 84 -13.39 11.51 -2.17
C MET A 84 -14.06 11.97 -3.46
N PRO A 85 -15.08 12.85 -3.40
CA PRO A 85 -15.63 13.45 -4.60
C PRO A 85 -14.55 14.34 -5.23
N LEU A 86 -14.17 13.98 -6.47
CA LEU A 86 -13.22 14.74 -7.28
C LEU A 86 -13.88 15.98 -7.93
N ASP A 87 -15.18 16.16 -7.78
CA ASP A 87 -15.89 17.31 -8.34
C ASP A 87 -15.46 18.62 -7.66
N ALA A 88 -15.18 19.61 -8.51
CA ALA A 88 -14.90 20.98 -8.11
C ALA A 88 -16.18 21.73 -7.66
N ASP A 89 -17.38 21.17 -7.92
CA ASP A 89 -18.68 21.83 -7.75
C ASP A 89 -19.46 21.39 -6.49
N ALA A 90 -18.83 20.73 -5.54
CA ALA A 90 -19.51 20.32 -4.30
C ALA A 90 -19.90 21.49 -3.37
N ASP A 91 -19.50 22.73 -3.70
CA ASP A 91 -19.74 23.93 -2.88
C ASP A 91 -20.67 24.97 -3.55
N GLN A 92 -21.34 24.64 -4.66
CA GLN A 92 -22.26 25.59 -5.35
C GLN A 92 -23.73 25.19 -5.34
N THR A 93 -24.15 24.22 -4.54
CA THR A 93 -25.59 24.08 -4.23
C THR A 93 -25.96 25.00 -3.07
N GLN A 94 -26.01 26.31 -3.33
CA GLN A 94 -26.79 27.22 -2.49
C GLN A 94 -28.28 26.90 -2.73
N PRO A 95 -29.05 26.52 -1.69
CA PRO A 95 -30.48 26.29 -1.83
C PRO A 95 -31.20 27.64 -1.75
N GLY A 96 -31.94 27.99 -2.79
CA GLY A 96 -32.83 29.14 -2.76
C GLY A 96 -33.24 29.61 -4.14
N ASP A 97 -34.50 29.34 -4.47
CA ASP A 97 -35.30 29.96 -5.52
C ASP A 97 -35.09 31.47 -5.71
#